data_AF-A0A2J0MZH8-F1
#
_entry.id   AF-A0A2J0MZH8-F1
#
_cell.length_a   1.000
_cell.length_b   1.000
_cell.length_c   1.000
_cell.angle_alpha   90.00
_cell.angle_beta   90.00
_cell.angle_gamma   90.00
#
_symmetry.space_group_name_H-M   'P 1'
#
loop_
_entity.id
_entity.type
_entity.pdbx_description
1 polymer ?
#
loop_
_entity_poly.entity_id
_entity_poly.type
_entity_poly.pdbx_seq_one_letter_code
_entity_poly.pdbx_strand_id
1 'polypeptide(L)'
;MLDRFVHKFINYLEIEKNASDHTVTNYKIDLREFSESIKEKPIEQVTHLDVRLFLARLKEKNFSKRSVARKMACLRSFFKFLYREGYIKANPAASLSTPKIEKKLPLFLNIDDAAKLLESPDVFEDMGLRDKAILETLYSTGIRVSELVGLDKEDIDFISGVFKVRGKGKKERLVPVGDKALRAIKAYFEKIGVSDINEKKPVFLNKSKRRVSDRAVRRIVHKYIRKTSLNENISPHSLRHSFATHMLDRGADLRSVQELLGHANLSTTQIYTHVTTDRLKSIYDKVHPRA
;
A
#
# COMPACT_ATOMS: atom_id res chain seq x y z
N MET A 1 19.98 -17.02 -23.93
CA MET A 1 19.14 -17.29 -22.75
C MET A 1 18.42 -16.01 -22.32
N LEU A 2 17.16 -16.15 -21.89
CA LEU A 2 16.26 -15.05 -21.54
C LEU A 2 16.81 -14.16 -20.41
N ASP A 3 17.57 -14.74 -19.48
CA ASP A 3 18.08 -14.09 -18.26
C ASP A 3 18.85 -12.81 -18.53
N ARG A 4 19.73 -12.79 -19.55
CA ARG A 4 20.46 -11.57 -19.94
C ARG A 4 19.52 -10.42 -20.27
N PHE A 5 18.43 -10.72 -20.98
CA PHE A 5 17.42 -9.73 -21.38
C PHE A 5 16.55 -9.31 -20.20
N VAL A 6 16.22 -10.24 -19.30
CA VAL A 6 15.55 -9.93 -18.04
C VAL A 6 16.39 -8.94 -17.23
N HIS A 7 17.68 -9.19 -17.04
CA HIS A 7 18.57 -8.25 -16.33
C HIS A 7 18.58 -6.86 -16.96
N LYS A 8 18.72 -6.77 -18.29
CA LYS A 8 18.66 -5.48 -19.01
C LYS A 8 17.33 -4.76 -18.80
N PHE A 9 16.22 -5.48 -18.88
CA PHE A 9 14.89 -4.91 -18.68
C PHE A 9 14.66 -4.44 -17.24
N ILE A 10 15.15 -5.19 -16.26
CA ILE A 10 15.08 -4.78 -14.85
C ILE A 10 15.86 -3.50 -14.62
N ASN A 11 17.09 -3.39 -15.14
CA ASN A 11 17.88 -2.16 -15.02
C ASN A 11 17.15 -0.97 -15.67
N TYR A 12 16.55 -1.18 -16.84
CA TYR A 12 15.68 -0.19 -17.48
C TYR A 12 14.50 0.23 -16.59
N LEU A 13 13.83 -0.71 -15.92
CA LEU A 13 12.73 -0.41 -15.02
C LEU A 13 13.18 0.40 -13.80
N GLU A 14 14.31 0.02 -13.19
CA GLU A 14 14.87 0.66 -12.01
C GLU A 14 15.39 2.07 -12.32
N ILE A 15 16.21 2.21 -13.38
CA ILE A 15 16.95 3.44 -13.68
C ILE A 15 16.10 4.41 -14.50
N GLU A 16 15.55 3.97 -15.63
CA GLU A 16 14.88 4.87 -16.57
C GLU A 16 13.39 5.08 -16.23
N LYS A 17 12.72 4.05 -15.71
CA LYS A 17 11.30 4.13 -15.35
C LYS A 17 11.04 4.44 -13.88
N ASN A 18 12.07 4.44 -13.05
CA ASN A 18 11.96 4.62 -11.60
C ASN A 18 10.81 3.78 -11.02
N ALA A 19 10.70 2.54 -11.48
CA ALA A 19 9.67 1.62 -11.06
C ALA A 19 9.87 1.28 -9.59
N SER A 20 8.78 1.15 -8.83
CA SER A 20 8.88 0.75 -7.42
C SER A 20 9.47 -0.66 -7.29
N ASP A 21 10.21 -0.92 -6.21
CA ASP A 21 10.79 -2.23 -5.88
C ASP A 21 9.76 -3.36 -6.01
N HIS A 22 8.53 -3.15 -5.55
CA HIS A 22 7.45 -4.13 -5.71
C HIS A 22 7.14 -4.47 -7.17
N THR A 23 7.16 -3.50 -8.08
CA THR A 23 6.97 -3.74 -9.51
C THR A 23 8.11 -4.58 -10.04
N VAL A 24 9.35 -4.19 -9.70
CA VAL A 24 10.56 -4.89 -10.10
C VAL A 24 10.56 -6.34 -9.61
N THR A 25 10.34 -6.58 -8.32
CA THR A 25 10.29 -7.93 -7.72
C THR A 25 9.22 -8.78 -8.40
N ASN A 26 8.01 -8.24 -8.58
CA ASN A 26 6.92 -8.97 -9.22
C ASN A 26 7.22 -9.29 -10.69
N TYR A 27 7.85 -8.37 -11.42
CA TYR A 27 8.21 -8.58 -12.83
C TYR A 27 9.35 -9.60 -12.97
N LYS A 28 10.34 -9.60 -12.06
CA LYS A 28 11.37 -10.66 -12.00
C LYS A 28 10.73 -12.04 -11.87
N ILE A 29 9.79 -12.21 -10.93
CA ILE A 29 9.07 -13.47 -10.72
C ILE A 29 8.26 -13.87 -11.97
N ASP A 30 7.52 -12.92 -12.54
CA ASP A 30 6.69 -13.17 -13.71
C ASP A 30 7.50 -13.60 -14.94
N LEU A 31 8.63 -12.93 -15.19
CA LEU A 31 9.51 -13.23 -16.33
C LEU A 31 10.23 -14.56 -16.16
N ARG A 32 10.61 -14.92 -14.93
CA ARG A 32 11.16 -16.23 -14.62
C ARG A 32 10.16 -17.35 -14.92
N GLU A 33 8.93 -17.23 -14.41
CA GLU A 33 7.88 -18.22 -14.67
C GLU A 33 7.56 -18.34 -16.17
N PHE A 34 7.60 -17.21 -16.90
CA PHE A 34 7.45 -17.23 -18.35
C PHE A 34 8.62 -17.95 -19.04
N SER A 35 9.87 -17.64 -18.67
CA SER A 35 11.08 -18.27 -19.22
C SER A 35 11.05 -19.80 -19.06
N GLU A 36 10.70 -20.27 -17.87
CA GLU A 36 10.54 -21.69 -17.55
C GLU A 36 9.44 -22.33 -18.42
N SER A 37 8.33 -21.61 -18.66
CA SER A 37 7.21 -22.13 -19.44
C SER A 37 7.54 -22.38 -20.92
N ILE A 38 8.49 -21.64 -21.48
CA ILE A 38 8.95 -21.77 -22.87
C ILE A 38 10.22 -22.62 -22.99
N LYS A 39 10.61 -23.33 -21.92
CA LYS A 39 11.81 -24.18 -21.87
C LYS A 39 13.08 -23.43 -22.31
N GLU A 40 13.24 -22.19 -21.87
CA GLU A 40 14.41 -21.35 -22.13
C GLU A 40 14.75 -21.10 -23.61
N LYS A 41 13.73 -21.18 -24.48
CA LYS A 41 13.85 -20.85 -25.91
C LYS A 41 14.56 -19.49 -26.12
N PRO A 42 15.43 -19.35 -27.13
CA PRO A 42 16.04 -18.06 -27.48
C PRO A 42 14.99 -16.97 -27.69
N ILE A 43 15.26 -15.75 -27.21
CA ILE A 43 14.28 -14.66 -27.19
C ILE A 43 13.79 -14.30 -28.59
N GLU A 44 14.68 -14.43 -29.58
CA GLU A 44 14.46 -14.12 -30.99
C GLU A 44 13.47 -15.11 -31.63
N GLN A 45 13.33 -16.30 -31.05
CA GLN A 45 12.42 -17.34 -31.52
C GLN A 45 11.10 -17.35 -30.73
N VAL A 46 10.93 -16.48 -29.73
CA VAL A 46 9.69 -16.40 -28.97
C VAL A 46 8.58 -15.81 -29.84
N THR A 47 7.48 -16.55 -29.96
CA THR A 47 6.35 -16.21 -30.83
C THR A 47 5.13 -15.78 -30.01
N HIS A 48 4.15 -15.19 -30.69
CA HIS A 48 2.84 -14.90 -30.09
C HIS A 48 2.13 -16.18 -29.59
N LEU A 49 2.39 -17.34 -30.21
CA LEU A 49 1.85 -18.63 -29.75
C LEU A 49 2.42 -19.01 -28.38
N ASP A 50 3.73 -18.85 -28.18
CA ASP A 50 4.39 -19.13 -26.90
C ASP A 50 3.78 -18.30 -25.76
N VAL A 51 3.52 -17.01 -26.02
CA VAL A 51 2.86 -16.13 -25.05
C VAL A 51 1.42 -16.56 -24.77
N ARG A 52 0.65 -16.95 -25.81
CA ARG A 52 -0.72 -17.45 -25.63
C ARG A 52 -0.77 -18.76 -24.83
N LEU A 53 0.15 -19.69 -25.08
CA LEU A 53 0.25 -20.95 -24.34
C LEU A 53 0.57 -20.71 -22.86
N PHE A 54 1.47 -19.77 -22.56
CA PHE A 54 1.72 -19.37 -21.18
C PHE A 54 0.46 -18.81 -20.50
N LEU A 55 -0.25 -17.90 -21.16
CA LEU A 55 -1.50 -17.33 -20.61
C LEU A 55 -2.61 -18.38 -20.42
N ALA A 56 -2.69 -19.38 -21.30
CA ALA A 56 -3.61 -20.51 -21.15
C ALA A 56 -3.29 -21.34 -19.90
N ARG A 57 -2.02 -21.68 -19.68
CA ARG A 57 -1.56 -22.40 -18.48
C ARG A 57 -1.85 -21.63 -17.18
N LEU A 58 -1.78 -20.29 -17.20
CA LEU A 58 -2.16 -19.50 -16.03
C LEU A 58 -3.64 -19.66 -15.67
N LYS A 59 -4.52 -19.82 -16.67
CA LYS A 59 -5.94 -20.09 -16.45
C LYS A 59 -6.15 -21.49 -15.87
N GLU A 60 -5.46 -22.50 -16.42
CA GLU A 60 -5.52 -23.88 -15.92
C GLU A 60 -5.05 -23.99 -14.46
N LYS A 61 -4.03 -23.20 -14.07
CA LYS A 61 -3.57 -23.09 -12.69
C LYS A 61 -4.47 -22.24 -11.77
N ASN A 62 -5.67 -21.88 -12.20
CA ASN A 62 -6.64 -21.08 -11.43
C ASN A 62 -6.09 -19.75 -10.88
N PHE A 63 -5.17 -19.10 -11.59
CA PHE A 63 -4.72 -17.76 -11.19
C PHE A 63 -5.88 -16.76 -11.25
N SER A 64 -5.93 -15.85 -10.27
CA SER A 64 -6.92 -14.77 -10.28
C SER A 64 -6.80 -13.91 -11.56
N LYS A 65 -7.93 -13.38 -12.07
CA LYS A 65 -7.95 -12.45 -13.23
C LYS A 65 -6.96 -11.29 -13.07
N ARG A 66 -6.76 -10.79 -11.83
CA ARG A 66 -5.78 -9.73 -11.51
C ARG A 66 -4.34 -10.20 -11.68
N SER A 67 -4.01 -11.40 -11.21
CA SER A 67 -2.67 -11.98 -11.37
C SER A 67 -2.34 -12.17 -12.85
N VAL A 68 -3.28 -12.69 -13.64
CA VAL A 68 -3.13 -12.86 -15.10
C VAL A 68 -2.91 -11.51 -15.77
N ALA A 69 -3.73 -10.49 -15.45
CA ALA A 69 -3.57 -9.15 -16.03
C ALA A 69 -2.23 -8.51 -15.68
N ARG A 70 -1.72 -8.68 -14.45
CA ARG A 70 -0.38 -8.18 -14.05
C ARG A 70 0.73 -8.88 -14.85
N LYS A 71 0.70 -10.21 -14.93
CA LYS A 71 1.67 -11.00 -15.71
C LYS A 71 1.67 -10.58 -17.17
N MET A 72 0.48 -10.34 -17.73
CA MET A 72 0.34 -9.86 -19.09
C MET A 72 0.87 -8.43 -19.29
N ALA A 73 0.66 -7.52 -18.33
CA ALA A 73 1.26 -6.19 -18.35
C ALA A 73 2.80 -6.26 -18.29
N CYS A 74 3.34 -7.17 -17.48
CA CYS A 74 4.77 -7.46 -17.42
C CYS A 74 5.31 -7.90 -18.79
N LEU A 75 4.72 -8.93 -19.41
CA LEU A 75 5.14 -9.40 -20.73
C LEU A 75 5.05 -8.33 -21.81
N ARG A 76 3.96 -7.55 -21.84
CA ARG A 76 3.82 -6.43 -22.78
C ARG A 76 4.93 -5.39 -22.59
N SER A 77 5.25 -5.04 -21.35
CA SER A 77 6.31 -4.08 -21.05
C SER A 77 7.69 -4.62 -21.44
N PHE A 78 7.95 -5.90 -21.17
CA PHE A 78 9.20 -6.57 -21.48
C PHE A 78 9.44 -6.66 -22.98
N PHE A 79 8.50 -7.22 -23.75
CA PHE A 79 8.67 -7.34 -25.20
C PHE A 79 8.63 -5.99 -25.92
N LYS A 80 7.91 -5.00 -25.38
CA LYS A 80 8.00 -3.61 -25.89
C LYS A 80 9.40 -3.04 -25.70
N PHE A 81 10.03 -3.26 -24.55
CA PHE A 81 11.41 -2.86 -24.31
C PHE A 81 12.36 -3.58 -25.29
N LEU A 82 12.28 -4.90 -25.41
CA LEU A 82 13.17 -5.65 -26.31
C LEU A 82 13.05 -5.23 -27.77
N TYR A 83 11.83 -4.96 -28.23
CA TYR A 83 11.60 -4.47 -29.59
C TYR A 83 12.19 -3.08 -29.79
N ARG A 84 12.00 -2.17 -28.81
CA ARG A 84 12.55 -0.81 -28.84
C ARG A 84 14.08 -0.79 -28.87
N GLU A 85 14.72 -1.66 -28.09
CA GLU A 85 16.19 -1.78 -28.03
C GLU A 85 16.78 -2.60 -29.21
N GLY A 86 15.95 -3.06 -30.14
CA GLY A 86 16.39 -3.81 -31.33
C GLY A 86 16.80 -5.27 -31.07
N TYR A 87 16.51 -5.82 -29.89
CA TYR A 87 16.85 -7.22 -29.56
C TYR A 87 15.93 -8.23 -30.26
N ILE A 88 14.72 -7.82 -30.65
CA ILE A 88 13.78 -8.66 -31.39
C ILE A 88 13.21 -7.87 -32.58
N LYS A 89 12.91 -8.57 -33.68
CA LYS A 89 12.38 -7.96 -34.91
C LYS A 89 10.87 -7.69 -34.87
N ALA A 90 10.14 -8.38 -34.00
CA ALA A 90 8.70 -8.23 -33.83
C ALA A 90 8.33 -8.42 -32.36
N ASN A 91 7.31 -7.70 -31.89
CA ASN A 91 6.82 -7.82 -30.51
C ASN A 91 5.73 -8.91 -30.41
N PRO A 92 6.03 -10.09 -29.81
CA PRO A 92 5.07 -11.20 -29.69
C PRO A 92 3.91 -10.91 -28.72
N ALA A 93 3.95 -9.79 -27.98
CA ALA A 93 2.93 -9.39 -27.03
C ALA A 93 2.07 -8.20 -27.50
N ALA A 94 2.29 -7.70 -28.72
CA ALA A 94 1.65 -6.47 -29.21
C ALA A 94 0.10 -6.55 -29.23
N SER A 95 -0.44 -7.69 -29.67
CA SER A 95 -1.88 -7.94 -29.85
C SER A 95 -2.59 -8.48 -28.60
N LEU A 96 -1.90 -8.66 -27.48
CA LEU A 96 -2.51 -9.24 -26.29
C LEU A 96 -3.56 -8.26 -25.72
N SER A 97 -4.82 -8.67 -25.64
CA SER A 97 -5.91 -7.92 -24.98
C SER A 97 -6.03 -8.26 -23.49
N THR A 98 -5.97 -7.25 -22.63
CA THR A 98 -6.08 -7.47 -21.17
C THR A 98 -7.51 -7.89 -20.83
N PRO A 99 -7.70 -8.97 -20.04
CA PRO A 99 -9.03 -9.35 -19.61
C PRO A 99 -9.72 -8.17 -18.92
N LYS A 100 -10.99 -7.94 -19.25
CA LYS A 100 -11.81 -6.97 -18.51
C LYS A 100 -11.92 -7.46 -17.06
N ILE A 101 -11.25 -6.76 -16.15
CA ILE A 101 -11.35 -7.04 -14.73
C ILE A 101 -12.62 -6.33 -14.24
N GLU A 102 -13.59 -7.11 -13.76
CA GLU A 102 -14.73 -6.56 -13.04
C GLU A 102 -14.24 -5.76 -11.83
N LYS A 103 -14.65 -4.50 -11.76
CA LYS A 103 -14.41 -3.66 -10.60
C LYS A 103 -15.34 -4.14 -9.49
N LYS A 104 -14.80 -4.85 -8.51
CA LYS A 104 -15.53 -5.10 -7.26
C LYS A 104 -15.78 -3.75 -6.57
N LEU A 105 -16.99 -3.57 -6.05
CA LEU A 105 -17.29 -2.42 -5.21
C LEU A 105 -16.32 -2.42 -4.01
N PRO A 106 -15.73 -1.27 -3.66
CA PRO A 106 -14.89 -1.17 -2.48
C PRO A 106 -15.68 -1.56 -1.23
N LEU A 107 -15.05 -2.34 -0.35
CA LEU A 107 -15.59 -2.66 0.97
C LEU A 107 -15.09 -1.63 1.98
N PHE A 108 -16.00 -1.07 2.77
CA PHE A 108 -15.71 -0.24 3.94
C PHE A 108 -16.53 -0.71 5.14
N LEU A 109 -16.11 -0.27 6.33
CA LEU A 109 -16.82 -0.46 7.59
C LEU A 109 -17.71 0.75 7.82
N ASN A 110 -18.93 0.55 8.32
CA ASN A 110 -19.69 1.65 8.92
C ASN A 110 -19.01 2.09 10.24
N ILE A 111 -19.51 3.18 10.83
CA ILE A 111 -18.91 3.79 12.03
C ILE A 111 -18.94 2.84 13.24
N ASP A 112 -20.04 2.11 13.44
CA ASP A 112 -20.20 1.21 14.58
C ASP A 112 -19.27 0.00 14.48
N ASP A 113 -19.13 -0.56 13.29
CA ASP A 113 -18.22 -1.68 13.03
C ASP A 113 -16.76 -1.24 13.09
N ALA A 114 -16.45 -0.02 12.66
CA ALA A 114 -15.14 0.57 12.89
C ALA A 114 -14.88 0.74 14.39
N ALA A 115 -15.84 1.24 15.17
CA ALA A 115 -15.70 1.35 16.63
C ALA A 115 -15.49 -0.01 17.30
N LYS A 116 -16.30 -1.03 16.96
CA LYS A 116 -16.13 -2.40 17.45
C LYS A 116 -14.73 -2.94 17.16
N LEU A 117 -14.23 -2.73 15.94
CA LEU A 117 -12.87 -3.16 15.57
C LEU A 117 -11.80 -2.47 16.43
N LEU A 118 -11.90 -1.15 16.60
CA LEU A 118 -10.92 -0.35 17.34
C LEU A 118 -10.88 -0.65 18.84
N GLU A 119 -12.01 -1.04 19.43
CA GLU A 119 -12.09 -1.41 20.86
C GLU A 119 -11.78 -2.89 21.14
N SER A 120 -11.62 -3.72 20.11
CA SER A 120 -11.39 -5.17 20.25
C SER A 120 -10.03 -5.63 20.81
N PRO A 121 -8.92 -4.85 20.71
CA PRO A 121 -7.66 -5.20 21.36
C PRO A 121 -7.72 -5.15 22.88
N ASP A 122 -7.13 -6.15 23.53
CA ASP A 122 -6.99 -6.21 24.98
C ASP A 122 -5.83 -5.32 25.44
N VAL A 123 -6.14 -4.21 26.09
CA VAL A 123 -5.14 -3.21 26.53
C VAL A 123 -4.36 -3.64 27.78
N PHE A 124 -4.70 -4.77 28.40
CA PHE A 124 -3.92 -5.34 29.51
C PHE A 124 -2.71 -6.14 29.01
N GLU A 125 -2.71 -6.55 27.73
CA GLU A 125 -1.57 -7.20 27.08
C GLU A 125 -0.68 -6.17 26.36
N ASP A 126 0.65 -6.29 26.50
CA ASP A 126 1.64 -5.44 25.77
C ASP A 126 1.37 -5.39 24.26
N MET A 127 1.06 -6.57 23.71
CA MET A 127 0.78 -6.72 22.29
C MET A 127 -0.58 -6.14 21.90
N GLY A 128 -1.55 -6.14 22.81
CA GLY A 128 -2.85 -5.55 22.56
C GLY A 128 -2.85 -4.01 22.63
N LEU A 129 -2.03 -3.40 23.50
CA LEU A 129 -1.76 -1.94 23.45
C LEU A 129 -1.16 -1.52 22.11
N ARG A 130 -0.13 -2.24 21.65
CA ARG A 130 0.46 -1.98 20.33
C ARG A 130 -0.57 -2.15 19.22
N ASP A 131 -1.33 -3.25 19.26
CA ASP A 131 -2.30 -3.54 18.22
C ASP A 131 -3.43 -2.50 18.20
N LYS A 132 -3.87 -1.98 19.37
CA LYS A 132 -4.80 -0.85 19.49
C LYS A 132 -4.23 0.41 18.85
N ALA A 133 -2.99 0.77 19.19
CA ALA A 133 -2.32 1.94 18.61
C ALA A 133 -2.20 1.83 17.08
N ILE A 134 -1.90 0.64 16.55
CA ILE A 134 -1.86 0.39 15.09
C ILE A 134 -3.23 0.60 14.45
N LEU A 135 -4.29 0.01 15.03
CA LEU A 135 -5.64 0.09 14.47
C LEU A 135 -6.19 1.53 14.51
N GLU A 136 -6.05 2.22 15.64
CA GLU A 136 -6.44 3.62 15.79
C GLU A 136 -5.68 4.51 14.82
N THR A 137 -4.37 4.29 14.64
CA THR A 137 -3.57 5.04 13.67
C THR A 137 -4.06 4.84 12.24
N LEU A 138 -4.28 3.60 11.80
CA LEU A 138 -4.75 3.32 10.43
C LEU A 138 -6.10 3.96 10.14
N TYR A 139 -7.03 3.90 11.10
CA TYR A 139 -8.36 4.46 10.94
C TYR A 139 -8.35 5.99 11.02
N SER A 140 -7.63 6.57 11.98
CA SER A 140 -7.57 8.01 12.19
C SER A 140 -6.92 8.77 11.03
N THR A 141 -5.93 8.18 10.37
CA THR A 141 -5.09 8.93 9.42
C THR A 141 -5.30 8.50 7.96
N GLY A 142 -5.91 7.33 7.73
CA GLY A 142 -6.04 6.74 6.40
C GLY A 142 -4.71 6.44 5.70
N ILE A 143 -3.57 6.45 6.41
CA ILE A 143 -2.25 6.18 5.82
C ILE A 143 -2.13 4.73 5.34
N ARG A 144 -1.20 4.49 4.42
CA ARG A 144 -0.92 3.13 3.94
C ARG A 144 -0.19 2.33 5.03
N VAL A 145 -0.34 1.01 5.01
CA VAL A 145 0.42 0.13 5.93
C VAL A 145 1.93 0.33 5.81
N SER A 146 2.44 0.54 4.60
CA SER A 146 3.85 0.84 4.38
C SER A 146 4.29 2.17 5.01
N GLU A 147 3.40 3.16 5.06
CA GLU A 147 3.66 4.46 5.69
C GLU A 147 3.63 4.29 7.23
N LEU A 148 2.64 3.57 7.77
CA LEU A 148 2.57 3.23 9.20
C LEU A 148 3.81 2.48 9.69
N VAL A 149 4.21 1.45 8.94
CA VAL A 149 5.41 0.66 9.26
C VAL A 149 6.67 1.51 9.19
N GLY A 150 6.69 2.51 8.30
CA GLY A 150 7.81 3.42 8.09
C GLY A 150 7.97 4.53 9.12
N LEU A 151 6.95 4.78 9.97
CA LEU A 151 7.01 5.83 10.98
C LEU A 151 8.14 5.59 11.99
N ASP A 152 8.91 6.64 12.25
CA ASP A 152 9.80 6.75 13.39
C ASP A 152 9.19 7.63 14.48
N LYS A 153 9.66 7.52 15.72
CA LYS A 153 9.12 8.31 16.84
C LYS A 153 9.21 9.81 16.56
N GLU A 154 10.34 10.26 15.97
CA GLU A 154 10.57 11.64 15.54
C GLU A 154 9.55 12.16 14.50
N ASP A 155 8.85 11.26 13.80
CA ASP A 155 7.84 11.62 12.82
C ASP A 155 6.49 11.97 13.48
N ILE A 156 6.36 11.84 14.81
CA ILE A 156 5.13 12.13 15.56
C ILE A 156 5.28 13.44 16.33
N ASP A 157 4.49 14.44 15.95
CA ASP A 157 4.31 15.65 16.76
C ASP A 157 3.03 15.51 17.60
N PHE A 158 3.21 15.17 18.88
CA PHE A 158 2.11 15.04 19.84
C PHE A 158 1.48 16.37 20.26
N ILE A 159 2.16 17.50 20.03
CA ILE A 159 1.67 18.83 20.39
C ILE A 159 0.75 19.33 19.28
N SER A 160 1.23 19.32 18.04
CA SER A 160 0.44 19.75 16.89
C SER A 160 -0.52 18.67 16.38
N GLY A 161 -0.37 17.42 16.83
CA GLY A 161 -1.26 16.31 16.47
C GLY A 161 -1.13 15.90 15.01
N VAL A 162 0.10 15.85 14.49
CA VAL A 162 0.37 15.49 13.10
C VAL A 162 1.48 14.45 12.99
N PHE A 163 1.38 13.61 11.96
CA PHE A 163 2.47 12.73 11.55
C PHE A 163 3.15 13.25 10.30
N LYS A 164 4.48 13.11 10.26
CA LYS A 164 5.29 13.30 9.06
C LYS A 164 5.47 11.96 8.35
N VAL A 165 4.69 11.72 7.29
CA VAL A 165 4.72 10.44 6.56
C VAL A 165 5.46 10.55 5.23
N ARG A 166 6.19 9.49 4.88
CA ARG A 166 6.98 9.40 3.64
C ARG A 166 6.27 8.47 2.63
N GLY A 167 5.75 9.06 1.54
CA GLY A 167 5.04 8.37 0.48
C GLY A 167 5.94 7.81 -0.65
N LYS A 168 5.31 7.36 -1.74
CA LYS A 168 6.02 6.85 -2.93
C LYS A 168 6.94 7.93 -3.52
N GLY A 169 8.20 7.58 -3.78
CA GLY A 169 9.21 8.51 -4.28
C GLY A 169 9.79 9.44 -3.20
N LYS A 170 9.75 9.03 -1.92
CA LYS A 170 10.25 9.79 -0.76
C LYS A 170 9.57 11.16 -0.55
N LYS A 171 8.40 11.40 -1.15
CA LYS A 171 7.64 12.63 -0.91
C LYS A 171 7.07 12.61 0.50
N GLU A 172 7.38 13.63 1.29
CA GLU A 172 6.88 13.79 2.65
C GLU A 172 5.54 14.55 2.63
N ARG A 173 4.64 14.21 3.55
CA ARG A 173 3.43 14.99 3.82
C ARG A 173 3.09 14.97 5.31
N LEU A 174 2.43 16.02 5.78
CA LEU A 174 1.86 16.05 7.12
C LEU A 174 0.44 15.48 7.09
N VAL A 175 0.11 14.68 8.09
CA VAL A 175 -1.22 14.05 8.23
C VAL A 175 -1.73 14.33 9.63
N PRO A 176 -2.87 15.05 9.79
CA PRO A 176 -3.55 15.20 11.07
C PRO A 176 -3.90 13.84 11.69
N VAL A 177 -3.80 13.78 13.02
CA VAL A 177 -4.05 12.56 13.80
C VAL A 177 -4.98 12.90 14.94
N GLY A 178 -6.01 12.07 15.10
CA GLY A 178 -7.01 12.24 16.14
C GLY A 178 -6.48 11.87 17.51
N ASP A 179 -7.09 12.47 18.52
CA ASP A 179 -6.69 12.34 19.92
C ASP A 179 -6.64 10.88 20.39
N LYS A 180 -7.59 10.05 19.93
CA LYS A 180 -7.66 8.65 20.32
C LYS A 180 -6.46 7.84 19.83
N ALA A 181 -5.97 8.12 18.61
CA ALA A 181 -4.77 7.48 18.09
C ALA A 181 -3.51 7.95 18.82
N LEU A 182 -3.39 9.25 19.10
CA LEU A 182 -2.26 9.79 19.87
C LEU A 182 -2.23 9.20 21.29
N ARG A 183 -3.37 9.12 21.98
CA ARG A 183 -3.47 8.51 23.31
C ARG A 183 -3.11 7.02 23.28
N ALA A 184 -3.56 6.28 22.28
CA ALA A 184 -3.21 4.88 22.12
C ALA A 184 -1.70 4.67 21.92
N ILE A 185 -1.05 5.54 21.12
CA ILE A 185 0.41 5.50 20.95
C ILE A 185 1.13 5.85 22.25
N LYS A 186 0.69 6.88 22.98
CA LYS A 186 1.29 7.26 24.29
C LYS A 186 1.21 6.09 25.28
N ALA A 187 0.04 5.48 25.45
CA ALA A 187 -0.13 4.33 26.33
C ALA A 187 0.77 3.15 25.93
N TYR A 188 0.93 2.91 24.62
CA TYR A 188 1.88 1.92 24.12
C TYR A 188 3.34 2.29 24.45
N PHE A 189 3.75 3.54 24.23
CA PHE A 189 5.10 4.04 24.51
C PHE A 189 5.47 3.98 25.99
N GLU A 190 4.56 4.38 26.87
CA GLU A 190 4.72 4.26 28.32
C GLU A 190 4.98 2.80 28.71
N LYS A 191 4.19 1.88 28.16
CA LYS A 191 4.32 0.45 28.45
C LYS A 191 5.67 -0.14 28.01
N ILE A 192 6.19 0.27 26.86
CA ILE A 192 7.50 -0.21 26.37
C ILE A 192 8.69 0.62 26.87
N GLY A 193 8.45 1.59 27.76
CA GLY A 193 9.49 2.41 28.38
C GLY A 193 10.20 3.35 27.40
N VAL A 194 9.48 3.91 26.42
CA VAL A 194 10.04 4.93 25.53
C VAL A 194 10.15 6.24 26.31
N SER A 195 11.39 6.63 26.63
CA SER A 195 11.71 7.89 27.31
C SER A 195 11.99 9.04 26.34
N ASP A 196 12.58 8.74 25.17
CA ASP A 196 12.89 9.72 24.13
C ASP A 196 12.07 9.45 22.85
N ILE A 197 11.22 10.41 22.53
CA ILE A 197 10.37 10.44 21.34
C ILE A 197 11.05 11.09 20.13
N ASN A 198 12.18 11.77 20.32
CA ASN A 198 12.94 12.40 19.24
C ASN A 198 13.95 11.44 18.60
N GLU A 199 14.00 10.18 19.04
CA GLU A 199 14.87 9.19 18.43
C GLU A 199 14.34 8.74 17.07
N LYS A 200 15.26 8.59 16.11
CA LYS A 200 15.03 7.91 14.84
C LYS A 200 14.93 6.39 15.01
N LYS A 201 13.90 5.94 15.73
CA LYS A 201 13.57 4.54 15.97
C LYS A 201 12.13 4.27 15.56
N PRO A 202 11.80 3.03 15.15
CA PRO A 202 10.45 2.68 14.74
C PRO A 202 9.42 2.95 15.84
N VAL A 203 8.26 3.47 15.45
CA VAL A 203 7.11 3.61 16.37
C VAL A 203 6.64 2.23 16.83
N PHE A 204 6.35 1.33 15.88
CA PHE A 204 5.75 0.02 16.19
C PHE A 204 6.76 -1.12 16.10
N LEU A 205 6.89 -1.87 17.19
CA LEU A 205 7.84 -2.98 17.31
C LEU A 205 7.16 -4.35 17.27
N ASN A 206 7.87 -5.35 16.74
CA ASN A 206 7.50 -6.76 16.85
C ASN A 206 7.95 -7.36 18.20
N LYS A 207 7.63 -8.63 18.44
CA LYS A 207 8.01 -9.35 19.68
C LYS A 207 9.52 -9.36 19.94
N SER A 208 10.34 -9.27 18.90
CA SER A 208 11.81 -9.22 18.97
C SER A 208 12.35 -7.78 19.03
N LYS A 209 11.52 -6.79 19.37
CA LYS A 209 11.89 -5.36 19.47
C LYS A 209 12.45 -4.74 18.18
N ARG A 210 12.11 -5.29 17.02
CA ARG A 210 12.45 -4.73 15.70
C ARG A 210 11.22 -4.10 15.05
N ARG A 211 11.40 -3.23 14.05
CA ARG A 211 10.30 -2.65 13.27
C ARG A 211 9.28 -3.72 12.85
N VAL A 212 7.99 -3.48 13.10
CA VAL A 212 6.92 -4.37 12.65
C VAL A 212 6.90 -4.42 11.11
N SER A 213 6.61 -5.57 10.52
CA SER A 213 6.53 -5.68 9.06
C SER A 213 5.11 -5.38 8.55
N ASP A 214 4.99 -4.97 7.27
CA ASP A 214 3.69 -4.79 6.61
C ASP A 214 2.81 -6.05 6.72
N ARG A 215 3.41 -7.23 6.52
CA ARG A 215 2.73 -8.51 6.68
C ARG A 215 2.21 -8.73 8.10
N ALA A 216 2.97 -8.33 9.12
CA ALA A 216 2.55 -8.44 10.51
C ALA A 216 1.37 -7.50 10.81
N VAL A 217 1.40 -6.25 10.32
CA VAL A 217 0.27 -5.31 10.44
C VAL A 217 -0.99 -5.85 9.78
N ARG A 218 -0.91 -6.40 8.57
CA ARG A 218 -2.06 -7.05 7.91
C ARG A 218 -2.62 -8.20 8.73
N ARG A 219 -1.76 -9.04 9.30
CA ARG A 219 -2.17 -10.13 10.20
C ARG A 219 -2.87 -9.61 11.46
N ILE A 220 -2.38 -8.52 12.05
CA ILE A 220 -3.01 -7.87 13.21
C ILE A 220 -4.42 -7.41 12.83
N VAL A 221 -4.58 -6.68 11.71
CA VAL A 221 -5.89 -6.24 11.23
C VAL A 221 -6.84 -7.42 11.03
N HIS A 222 -6.41 -8.48 10.34
CA HIS A 222 -7.24 -9.67 10.12
C HIS A 222 -7.57 -10.42 11.43
N LYS A 223 -6.66 -10.48 12.40
CA LYS A 223 -6.91 -11.08 13.72
C LYS A 223 -8.11 -10.41 14.39
N TYR A 224 -8.17 -9.08 14.38
CA TYR A 224 -9.24 -8.33 15.05
C TYR A 224 -10.54 -8.29 14.27
N ILE A 225 -10.50 -8.32 12.93
CA ILE A 225 -11.69 -8.51 12.09
C ILE A 225 -12.36 -9.85 12.42
N ARG A 226 -11.58 -10.92 12.54
CA ARG A 226 -12.10 -12.24 12.96
C ARG A 226 -12.67 -12.23 14.37
N LYS A 227 -11.98 -11.57 15.31
CA LYS A 227 -12.43 -11.44 16.72
C LYS A 227 -13.76 -10.69 16.84
N THR A 228 -14.07 -9.80 15.90
CA THR A 228 -15.29 -8.96 15.90
C THR A 228 -16.39 -9.49 14.99
N SER A 229 -16.22 -10.68 14.39
CA SER A 229 -17.16 -11.27 13.44
C SER A 229 -17.53 -10.35 12.27
N LEU A 230 -16.64 -9.43 11.92
CA LEU A 230 -16.78 -8.54 10.77
C LEU A 230 -16.45 -9.31 9.48
N ASN A 231 -16.87 -8.76 8.34
CA ASN A 231 -16.61 -9.35 7.03
C ASN A 231 -15.10 -9.63 6.83
N GLU A 232 -14.73 -10.90 6.63
CA GLU A 232 -13.33 -11.31 6.51
C GLU A 232 -12.57 -10.70 5.31
N ASN A 233 -13.30 -10.12 4.35
CA ASN A 233 -12.71 -9.42 3.21
C ASN A 233 -12.24 -8.00 3.57
N ILE A 234 -12.52 -7.51 4.77
CA ILE A 234 -12.00 -6.24 5.27
C ILE A 234 -10.47 -6.39 5.45
N SER A 235 -9.76 -5.36 5.04
CA SER A 235 -8.30 -5.31 5.06
C SER A 235 -7.83 -3.90 5.46
N PRO A 236 -6.52 -3.65 5.65
CA PRO A 236 -6.05 -2.29 5.89
C PRO A 236 -6.45 -1.29 4.79
N HIS A 237 -6.61 -1.76 3.55
CA HIS A 237 -7.10 -0.92 2.47
C HIS A 237 -8.58 -0.55 2.63
N SER A 238 -9.37 -1.48 3.18
CA SER A 238 -10.78 -1.22 3.55
C SER A 238 -10.87 -0.18 4.65
N LEU A 239 -10.01 -0.22 5.67
CA LEU A 239 -9.96 0.80 6.73
C LEU A 239 -9.67 2.20 6.18
N ARG A 240 -8.69 2.30 5.27
CA ARG A 240 -8.41 3.54 4.54
C ARG A 240 -9.61 4.01 3.72
N HIS A 241 -10.35 3.08 3.12
CA HIS A 241 -11.58 3.43 2.40
C HIS A 241 -12.67 3.91 3.36
N SER A 242 -12.87 3.25 4.51
CA SER A 242 -13.79 3.70 5.56
C SER A 242 -13.44 5.11 6.03
N PHE A 243 -12.17 5.41 6.28
CA PHE A 243 -11.73 6.77 6.61
C PHE A 243 -12.19 7.78 5.54
N ALA A 244 -11.91 7.50 4.27
CA ALA A 244 -12.28 8.38 3.17
C ALA A 244 -13.80 8.60 3.08
N THR A 245 -14.57 7.51 3.13
CA THR A 245 -16.03 7.54 3.06
C THR A 245 -16.62 8.29 4.26
N HIS A 246 -16.19 8.01 5.48
CA HIS A 246 -16.70 8.67 6.67
C HIS A 246 -16.39 10.17 6.74
N MET A 247 -15.26 10.59 6.19
CA MET A 247 -14.92 12.01 6.05
C MET A 247 -15.86 12.70 5.06
N LEU A 248 -16.09 12.09 3.89
CA LEU A 248 -17.00 12.60 2.87
C LEU A 248 -18.46 12.66 3.38
N ASP A 249 -18.92 11.61 4.05
CA ASP A 249 -20.28 11.52 4.62
C ASP A 249 -20.53 12.59 5.69
N ARG A 250 -19.47 13.08 6.35
CA ARG A 250 -19.52 14.16 7.34
C ARG A 250 -19.20 15.54 6.76
N GLY A 251 -19.18 15.66 5.44
CA GLY A 251 -19.09 16.96 4.75
C GLY A 251 -17.68 17.44 4.44
N ALA A 252 -16.65 16.59 4.53
CA ALA A 252 -15.35 16.91 3.97
C ALA A 252 -15.44 17.00 2.43
N ASP A 253 -14.76 17.98 1.84
CA ASP A 253 -14.68 18.03 0.39
C ASP A 253 -13.70 16.97 -0.16
N LEU A 254 -13.96 16.51 -1.39
CA LEU A 254 -13.18 15.45 -2.02
C LEU A 254 -11.69 15.79 -2.14
N ARG A 255 -11.35 17.05 -2.34
CA ARG A 255 -9.97 17.49 -2.51
C ARG A 255 -9.20 17.37 -1.18
N SER A 256 -9.78 17.83 -0.09
CA SER A 256 -9.19 17.68 1.25
C SER A 256 -8.97 16.21 1.61
N VAL A 257 -9.92 15.32 1.31
CA VAL A 257 -9.76 13.87 1.52
C VAL A 257 -8.63 13.29 0.64
N GLN A 258 -8.50 13.72 -0.61
CA GLN A 258 -7.42 13.29 -1.50
C GLN A 258 -6.03 13.74 -1.03
N GLU A 259 -5.93 14.96 -0.51
CA GLU A 259 -4.69 15.53 0.04
C GLU A 259 -4.25 14.74 1.29
N LEU A 260 -5.17 14.48 2.24
CA LEU A 260 -4.91 13.64 3.43
C LEU A 260 -4.38 12.24 3.06
N LEU A 261 -4.99 11.64 2.04
CA LEU A 261 -4.62 10.31 1.55
C LEU A 261 -3.33 10.31 0.69
N GLY A 262 -2.80 11.47 0.30
CA GLY A 262 -1.59 11.58 -0.52
C GLY A 262 -1.76 10.97 -1.91
N HIS A 263 -2.85 11.31 -2.61
CA HIS A 263 -3.08 10.91 -4.00
C HIS A 263 -2.32 11.88 -4.95
N ALA A 264 -1.49 11.33 -5.83
CA ALA A 264 -0.47 12.09 -6.58
C ALA A 264 -0.95 12.72 -7.91
N ASN A 265 -2.22 12.60 -8.29
CA ASN A 265 -2.84 13.27 -9.44
C ASN A 265 -4.14 13.92 -8.95
N LEU A 266 -4.45 15.19 -9.23
CA LEU A 266 -4.37 15.88 -10.51
C LEU A 266 -3.57 17.21 -10.47
N SER A 267 -2.76 17.40 -11.51
CA SER A 267 -2.28 18.66 -12.11
C SER A 267 -2.49 19.98 -11.35
N THR A 268 -1.37 20.70 -11.12
CA THR A 268 -1.23 22.12 -10.70
C THR A 268 -1.70 22.41 -9.27
N THR A 269 -0.93 22.96 -8.33
CA THR A 269 0.30 23.77 -8.38
C THR A 269 0.96 23.63 -7.01
N GLN A 270 2.29 23.63 -6.97
CA GLN A 270 3.06 23.99 -5.78
C GLN A 270 2.56 25.34 -5.26
N ILE A 271 2.36 25.48 -3.95
CA ILE A 271 2.26 26.67 -3.08
C ILE A 271 1.30 26.27 -1.94
N TYR A 272 1.60 26.66 -0.70
CA TYR A 272 0.90 26.35 0.57
C TYR A 272 1.32 25.04 1.26
N THR A 273 2.45 25.06 1.97
CA THR A 273 2.88 23.99 2.90
C THR A 273 2.43 24.22 4.35
N HIS A 274 2.18 25.46 4.77
CA HIS A 274 1.70 25.76 6.13
C HIS A 274 0.19 26.01 6.20
N VAL A 275 -0.37 26.79 5.26
CA VAL A 275 -1.83 27.09 5.20
C VAL A 275 -2.68 25.85 4.92
N THR A 276 -2.12 24.84 4.24
CA THR A 276 -2.81 23.57 3.97
C THR A 276 -2.91 22.69 5.21
N THR A 277 -1.90 22.67 6.10
CA THR A 277 -1.93 21.78 7.27
C THR A 277 -2.97 22.23 8.29
N ASP A 278 -3.04 23.53 8.62
CA ASP A 278 -4.05 24.06 9.54
C ASP A 278 -5.47 23.96 8.97
N ARG A 279 -5.61 24.18 7.65
CA ARG A 279 -6.87 23.95 6.94
C ARG A 279 -7.27 22.47 6.97
N LEU A 280 -6.34 21.56 6.68
CA LEU A 280 -6.60 20.12 6.70
C LEU A 280 -6.94 19.64 8.11
N LYS A 281 -6.25 20.17 9.13
CA LYS A 281 -6.53 19.89 10.53
C LYS A 281 -7.90 20.40 10.94
N SER A 282 -8.28 21.63 10.60
CA SER A 282 -9.62 22.16 10.93
C SER A 282 -10.75 21.39 10.24
N ILE A 283 -10.56 20.96 8.98
CA ILE A 283 -11.52 20.08 8.30
C ILE A 283 -11.58 18.73 9.02
N TYR A 284 -10.44 18.14 9.33
CA TYR A 284 -10.34 16.88 10.06
C TYR A 284 -11.05 16.96 11.42
N ASP A 285 -10.78 17.98 12.22
CA ASP A 285 -11.37 18.17 13.55
C ASP A 285 -12.89 18.34 13.49
N LYS A 286 -13.40 18.97 12.42
CA LYS A 286 -14.83 19.16 12.21
C LYS A 286 -15.58 17.89 11.80
N VAL A 287 -14.93 17.01 11.02
CA VAL A 287 -15.63 15.96 10.27
C VAL A 287 -15.15 14.53 10.57
N HIS A 288 -14.02 14.33 11.23
CA HIS A 288 -13.56 12.97 11.53
C HIS A 288 -14.28 12.39 12.77
N PRO A 289 -14.84 11.17 12.72
CA PRO A 289 -15.61 10.59 13.84
C PRO A 289 -14.85 10.42 15.16
N ARG A 290 -13.52 10.47 15.11
CA ARG A 290 -12.61 10.30 16.26
C ARG A 290 -11.51 11.37 16.25
N ALA A 291 -11.80 12.56 15.74
CA ALA A 291 -10.92 13.72 15.93
C ALA A 291 -10.60 13.89 17.42
#